data_AF-A0A7Y6IIT1-F1
#
_entry.id   AF-A0A7Y6IIT1-F1
#
_cell.length_a   1.000
_cell.length_b   1.000
_cell.length_c   1.000
_cell.angle_alpha   90.00
_cell.angle_beta   90.00
_cell.angle_gamma   90.00
#
_symmetry.space_group_name_H-M   'P 1'
#
loop_
_entity.id
_entity.type
_entity.pdbx_description
1 polymer ?
#
loop_
_entity_poly.entity_id
_entity_poly.type
_entity_poly.pdbx_seq_one_letter_code
_entity_poly.pdbx_strand_id
1 'polypeptide(L)'
;MNDHLVKIAHPRLHPGLAMEAPVDPSDFLLLFTDDTEARARLVRDDTERPVLRVGARMRLDGTVVDEELWTVRELVRRPGLTVIRLGDALT
;
A
#
# COMPACT_ATOMS: atom_id res chain seq x y z
N MET A 1 2.14 -8.90 -16.97
CA MET A 1 1.59 -7.64 -17.48
C MET A 1 0.25 -7.39 -16.81
N ASN A 2 0.29 -6.79 -15.62
CA ASN A 2 -0.70 -5.82 -15.13
C ASN A 2 -0.14 -5.21 -13.84
N ASP A 3 1.02 -4.54 -13.93
CA ASP A 3 1.58 -3.86 -12.77
C ASP A 3 0.80 -2.56 -12.60
N HIS A 4 -0.28 -2.63 -11.84
CA HIS A 4 -1.05 -1.47 -11.49
C HIS A 4 -0.21 -0.56 -10.59
N LEU A 5 0.36 0.48 -11.19
CA LEU A 5 1.20 1.44 -10.49
C LEU A 5 0.34 2.48 -9.76
N VAL A 6 0.47 2.54 -8.44
CA VAL A 6 -0.18 3.50 -7.55
C VAL A 6 0.85 4.49 -7.06
N LYS A 7 0.68 5.77 -7.41
CA LYS A 7 1.60 6.83 -6.99
C LYS A 7 1.24 7.31 -5.58
N ILE A 8 2.22 7.33 -4.70
CA ILE A 8 2.12 7.83 -3.34
C ILE A 8 2.79 9.21 -3.28
N ALA A 9 2.05 10.23 -2.83
CA ALA A 9 2.54 11.61 -2.74
C ALA A 9 3.51 11.86 -1.57
N HIS A 10 4.09 10.80 -1.01
CA HIS A 10 5.00 10.84 0.13
C HIS A 10 6.12 9.80 -0.05
N PRO A 11 7.29 9.98 0.60
CA PRO A 11 8.39 9.01 0.56
C PRO A 11 8.17 7.81 1.51
N ARG A 12 7.08 7.81 2.27
CA ARG A 12 6.75 6.79 3.26
C ARG A 12 5.26 6.68 3.47
N LEU A 13 4.83 5.51 3.95
CA LEU A 13 3.48 5.29 4.43
C LEU A 13 3.31 5.97 5.80
N HIS A 14 2.08 6.41 6.08
CA HIS A 14 1.72 7.01 7.35
C HIS A 14 0.21 6.85 7.62
N PRO A 15 -0.22 6.95 8.88
CA PRO A 15 -1.64 6.90 9.21
C PRO A 15 -2.43 7.99 8.49
N GLY A 16 -3.62 7.63 8.01
CA GLY A 16 -4.51 8.53 7.28
C GLY A 16 -4.18 8.72 5.80
N LEU A 17 -3.05 8.17 5.31
CA LEU A 17 -2.72 8.18 3.88
C LEU A 17 -3.84 7.50 3.09
N ALA A 18 -4.35 8.19 2.06
CA ALA A 18 -5.34 7.65 1.14
C ALA A 18 -4.69 7.42 -0.23
N MET A 19 -4.99 6.28 -0.85
CA MET A 19 -4.48 5.91 -2.19
C MET A 19 -5.58 5.29 -3.03
N GLU A 20 -5.51 5.55 -4.34
CA GLU A 20 -6.37 4.92 -5.34
C GLU A 20 -5.67 3.67 -5.88
N ALA A 21 -6.18 2.52 -5.49
CA ALA A 21 -5.71 1.22 -5.92
C ALA A 21 -6.64 0.63 -7.00
N PRO A 22 -6.22 -0.44 -7.68
CA PRO A 22 -7.08 -1.17 -8.63
C PRO A 22 -8.40 -1.63 -8.02
N VAL A 23 -9.37 -1.95 -8.88
CA VAL A 23 -10.64 -2.57 -8.46
C VAL A 23 -10.40 -3.88 -7.71
N ASP A 24 -9.41 -4.66 -8.16
CA ASP A 24 -8.92 -5.84 -7.45
C ASP A 24 -7.51 -5.58 -6.92
N PRO A 25 -7.36 -5.04 -5.70
CA PRO A 25 -6.07 -4.70 -5.12
C PRO A 25 -5.34 -5.94 -4.54
N SER A 26 -5.41 -7.08 -5.24
CA SER A 26 -4.78 -8.34 -4.84
C SER A 26 -3.27 -8.36 -5.07
N ASP A 27 -2.76 -7.56 -6.02
CA ASP A 27 -1.34 -7.29 -6.26
C ASP A 27 -1.16 -5.98 -7.06
N PHE A 28 -0.35 -5.05 -6.58
CA PHE A 28 -0.07 -3.76 -7.23
C PHE A 28 1.28 -3.18 -6.78
N LEU A 29 1.79 -2.17 -7.49
CA LEU A 29 3.03 -1.48 -7.12
C LEU A 29 2.72 -0.11 -6.53
N LEU A 30 3.39 0.22 -5.43
CA LEU A 30 3.47 1.58 -4.90
C LEU A 30 4.72 2.24 -5.46
N LEU A 31 4.58 3.44 -6.02
CA LEU A 31 5.69 4.33 -6.37
C LEU A 31 5.69 5.52 -5.42
N PHE A 32 6.75 5.64 -4.63
CA PHE A 32 6.93 6.73 -3.67
C PHE A 32 7.61 7.95 -4.33
N THR A 33 7.59 9.11 -3.68
CA THR A 33 8.21 10.34 -4.22
C THR A 33 9.74 10.33 -4.26
N ASP A 34 10.36 9.35 -3.60
CA ASP A 34 11.80 9.11 -3.65
C ASP A 34 12.19 8.09 -4.75
N ASP A 35 11.29 7.87 -5.72
CA ASP A 35 11.39 6.92 -6.83
C ASP A 35 11.60 5.47 -6.40
N THR A 36 11.32 5.16 -5.13
CA THR A 36 11.33 3.78 -4.65
C THR A 36 10.01 3.10 -4.95
N GLU A 37 10.08 1.79 -5.18
CA GLU A 37 8.91 0.96 -5.45
C GLU A 37 8.76 -0.14 -4.41
N ALA A 38 7.51 -0.47 -4.08
CA ALA A 38 7.20 -1.65 -3.28
C ALA A 38 5.96 -2.36 -3.83
N ARG A 39 6.01 -3.70 -3.87
CA ARG A 39 4.79 -4.49 -4.08
C ARG A 39 3.85 -4.33 -2.89
N ALA A 40 2.59 -4.13 -3.18
CA ALA A 40 1.54 -4.02 -2.20
C ALA A 40 0.37 -4.93 -2.56
N ARG A 41 -0.30 -5.43 -1.53
CA ARG A 41 -1.49 -6.27 -1.68
C ARG A 41 -2.42 -6.05 -0.51
N LEU A 42 -3.70 -5.98 -0.81
CA LEU A 42 -4.75 -5.97 0.19
C LEU A 42 -5.03 -7.42 0.60
N VAL A 43 -4.75 -7.74 1.86
CA VAL A 43 -4.99 -9.05 2.47
C VAL A 43 -5.99 -8.91 3.61
N ARG A 44 -6.39 -10.04 4.20
CA ARG A 44 -7.17 -10.07 5.44
C ARG A 44 -6.31 -10.64 6.56
N ASP A 45 -6.43 -10.08 7.75
CA ASP A 45 -5.84 -10.66 8.96
C ASP A 45 -6.67 -11.87 9.45
N ASP A 46 -6.21 -12.51 10.53
CA ASP A 46 -6.88 -13.67 11.15
C ASP A 46 -8.30 -13.36 11.69
N THR A 47 -8.66 -12.07 11.76
CA THR A 47 -9.97 -11.58 12.17
C THR A 47 -10.81 -11.10 10.99
N GLU A 48 -10.42 -11.46 9.77
CA GLU A 48 -11.06 -11.06 8.50
C GLU A 48 -11.00 -9.56 8.20
N ARG A 49 -10.22 -8.76 8.94
CA ARG A 49 -10.10 -7.31 8.72
C ARG A 49 -9.11 -7.02 7.60
N PRO A 50 -9.40 -6.03 6.73
CA PRO A 50 -8.49 -5.65 5.66
C PRO A 50 -7.20 -5.04 6.21
N VAL A 51 -6.07 -5.52 5.68
CA VAL A 51 -4.72 -5.05 5.97
C VAL A 51 -4.00 -4.85 4.64
N LEU A 52 -3.27 -3.74 4.52
CA LEU A 52 -2.35 -3.53 3.41
C LEU A 52 -0.99 -4.09 3.77
N ARG A 53 -0.52 -5.08 3.01
CA ARG A 53 0.84 -5.60 3.10
C ARG A 53 1.69 -4.95 2.04
N VAL A 54 2.79 -4.33 2.44
CA VAL A 54 3.74 -3.66 1.56
C VAL A 54 5.09 -4.33 1.72
N GLY A 55 5.56 -4.95 0.64
CA GLY A 55 6.83 -5.67 0.62
C GLY A 55 8.02 -4.75 0.88
N ALA A 56 9.14 -5.39 1.22
CA ALA A 56 10.40 -4.69 1.45
C ALA A 56 10.82 -3.88 0.22
N ARG A 57 11.48 -2.74 0.46
CA ARG A 57 12.04 -1.87 -0.56
C ARG A 57 13.39 -1.30 -0.13
N MET A 58 14.23 -0.98 -1.10
CA MET A 58 15.50 -0.31 -0.86
C MET A 58 15.36 1.16 -1.27
N ARG A 59 15.72 2.07 -0.36
CA ARG A 59 15.82 3.51 -0.65
C ARG A 59 17.07 3.82 -1.45
N LEU A 60 17.08 4.97 -2.13
CA LEU A 60 18.22 5.43 -2.93
C LEU A 60 19.50 5.62 -2.10
N ASP A 61 19.38 5.87 -0.80
CA ASP A 61 20.51 5.97 0.14
C ASP A 61 21.05 4.61 0.62
N GLY A 62 20.50 3.50 0.11
CA GLY A 62 20.86 2.13 0.49
C GLY A 62 20.13 1.61 1.74
N THR A 63 19.27 2.41 2.37
CA THR A 63 18.45 1.96 3.51
C THR A 63 17.44 0.93 3.05
N VAL A 64 17.43 -0.25 3.68
CA VAL A 64 16.38 -1.26 3.49
C VAL A 64 15.22 -0.95 4.42
N VAL A 65 14.03 -0.83 3.85
CA VAL A 65 12.78 -0.85 4.59
C VAL A 65 12.22 -2.25 4.47
N ASP A 66 12.08 -2.93 5.60
CA ASP A 66 11.48 -4.25 5.65
C ASP A 66 10.01 -4.23 5.22
N GLU A 67 9.41 -5.41 5.13
CA GLU A 67 7.98 -5.51 4.90
C GLU A 67 7.19 -4.77 5.99
N GLU A 68 6.21 -3.98 5.56
CA GLU A 68 5.33 -3.23 6.45
C GLU A 68 3.88 -3.76 6.31
N LEU A 69 3.22 -3.96 7.45
CA LEU A 69 1.79 -4.24 7.51
C LEU A 69 1.05 -3.01 8.03
N TRP A 70 -0.08 -2.68 7.41
CA TRP A 70 -0.86 -1.49 7.76
C TRP A 70 -2.34 -1.83 7.88
N THR A 71 -2.96 -1.45 8.98
CA THR A 71 -4.43 -1.54 9.09
C THR A 71 -5.09 -0.66 8.02
N VAL A 72 -6.27 -1.08 7.54
CA VAL A 72 -7.09 -0.27 6.62
C VAL A 72 -8.29 0.27 7.39
N ARG A 73 -8.33 1.59 7.56
CA ARG A 73 -9.43 2.29 8.26
C ARG A 73 -10.63 2.55 7.34
N GLU A 74 -10.39 2.69 6.05
CA GLU A 74 -11.43 2.93 5.06
C GLU A 74 -11.11 2.17 3.78
N LEU A 75 -12.10 1.45 3.24
CA LEU A 75 -12.01 0.74 1.98
C LEU A 75 -13.27 1.01 1.16
N VAL A 76 -13.18 1.91 0.18
CA VAL A 76 -14.32 2.32 -0.65
C VAL A 76 -14.12 1.84 -2.07
N ARG A 77 -15.02 0.96 -2.53
CA ARG A 77 -15.07 0.54 -3.94
C ARG A 77 -15.82 1.58 -4.76
N ARG A 78 -15.21 2.06 -5.82
CA ARG A 78 -15.81 2.96 -6.81
C ARG A 78 -15.80 2.29 -8.19
N PRO A 79 -16.63 2.75 -9.14
CA PRO A 79 -16.50 2.31 -10.52
C PRO A 79 -15.08 2.57 -11.03
N GLY A 80 -14.32 1.51 -11.31
CA GLY A 80 -12.97 1.59 -11.88
C GLY A 80 -11.81 1.65 -10.88
N LEU A 81 -12.03 1.83 -9.57
CA LEU A 81 -10.94 1.84 -8.58
C LEU A 81 -11.41 1.49 -7.15
N THR A 82 -10.44 1.24 -6.27
CA THR A 82 -10.65 1.10 -4.84
C THR A 82 -9.86 2.18 -4.09
N VAL A 83 -10.52 2.94 -3.22
CA VAL A 83 -9.84 3.87 -2.32
C VAL A 83 -9.49 3.14 -1.03
N ILE A 84 -8.21 3.15 -0.66
CA ILE A 84 -7.69 2.58 0.58
C ILE A 84 -7.19 3.73 1.46
N ARG A 85 -7.68 3.83 2.70
CA ARG A 85 -7.13 4.73 3.72
C ARG A 85 -6.45 3.94 4.82
N LEU A 86 -5.18 4.25 5.05
CA LEU A 86 -4.37 3.58 6.06
C LEU A 86 -4.76 4.02 7.49
N GLY A 87 -4.72 3.06 8.40
CA GLY A 87 -4.67 3.28 9.82
C GLY A 87 -3.24 3.19 10.34
N ASP A 88 -3.10 2.52 11.47
CA ASP A 88 -1.82 2.33 12.15
C ASP A 88 -1.03 1.20 11.49
N ALA A 89 0.30 1.34 11.54
CA ALA A 89 1.22 0.27 11.18
C ALA A 89 1.13 -0.86 12.21
N LEU A 90 1.14 -2.10 11.72
CA LEU A 90 1.24 -3.30 12.51
C LEU A 90 2.72 -3.68 12.51
N THR A 91 3.38 -3.39 13.63
CA THR A 91 4.78 -3.76 13.92
C THR A 91 5.01 -5.26 13.83
#